data_AF-A0A2H0TV52-F1
#
_entry.id   AF-A0A2H0TV52-F1
#
_cell.length_a   1.000
_cell.length_b   1.000
_cell.length_c   1.000
_cell.angle_alpha   90.00
_cell.angle_beta   90.00
_cell.angle_gamma   90.00
#
_symmetry.space_group_name_H-M   'P 1'
#
loop_
_entity.id
_entity.type
_entity.pdbx_description
1 polymer ?
#
loop_
_entity_poly.entity_id
_entity_poly.type
_entity_poly.pdbx_seq_one_letter_code
_entity_poly.pdbx_strand_id
1 'polypeptide(L)'
;MSGKKKKKKKNRKIVREPSELFATTVSGANGTKSVSVTEPSLESFWQQPVGFSPWFVYSIIQSMAGGFTVDVLGTTNRWYARVLKGYGLCQAKYYDFPGSIIPSYETITKFVRENRPSVIALGDAYKRRTKYYERIDGPEDVIAVLNSYKQNVALGIPQVAFTIFEGIFDTKKDGLVDMPKRREKKIGNHTVAVKGYDHQKRQFYFLNSWGDDWGDNGSGYITYNYLNNYFVEGWLGLGLMLDLLQLELNTLISVKTIKLTNDKNCEISVYKSAIGKKNINVFDIYEHKRLIAWLHFRESSVEGKLEIEDLFCLPTYEQDLKHLLSLLINFSIEHGHNHIFYNMHVQDLVTKEKRKTMKSVFIQSGFNISCPLDPVYIGHYWTLTRNL
;
A
#
# COMPACT_ATOMS: atom_id res chain seq x y z
N MET A 1 -0.99 -53.72 -43.56
CA MET A 1 0.11 -52.75 -43.33
C MET A 1 -0.49 -51.39 -42.99
N SER A 2 -0.51 -51.02 -41.70
CA SER A 2 -1.12 -49.79 -41.19
C SER A 2 -0.12 -48.62 -41.18
N GLY A 3 -0.32 -47.62 -42.04
CA GLY A 3 0.47 -46.38 -42.05
C GLY A 3 0.01 -45.40 -40.97
N LYS A 4 0.87 -45.17 -39.97
CA LYS A 4 0.63 -44.27 -38.83
C LYS A 4 0.65 -42.79 -39.25
N LYS A 5 -0.44 -42.05 -38.97
CA LYS A 5 -0.48 -40.58 -38.94
C LYS A 5 0.42 -40.04 -37.80
N LYS A 6 1.45 -39.26 -38.13
CA LYS A 6 2.25 -38.50 -37.16
C LYS A 6 1.41 -37.36 -36.55
N LYS A 7 1.00 -37.50 -35.28
CA LYS A 7 0.50 -36.39 -34.46
C LYS A 7 1.67 -35.49 -34.06
N LYS A 8 1.69 -34.23 -34.50
CA LYS A 8 2.56 -33.17 -33.94
C LYS A 8 2.14 -32.94 -32.48
N LYS A 9 3.00 -33.30 -31.51
CA LYS A 9 2.87 -32.87 -30.12
C LYS A 9 3.13 -31.36 -30.06
N LYS A 10 2.08 -30.56 -29.81
CA LYS A 10 2.25 -29.17 -29.35
C LYS A 10 2.81 -29.23 -27.93
N ASN A 11 4.06 -28.82 -27.75
CA ASN A 11 4.62 -28.52 -26.43
C ASN A 11 3.89 -27.28 -25.88
N ARG A 12 2.82 -27.49 -25.11
CA ARG A 12 2.32 -26.47 -24.18
C ARG A 12 3.38 -26.33 -23.08
N LYS A 13 4.15 -25.24 -23.10
CA LYS A 13 4.90 -24.82 -21.90
C LYS A 13 3.87 -24.62 -20.79
N ILE A 14 4.07 -25.32 -19.68
CA ILE A 14 3.25 -25.22 -18.48
C ILE A 14 3.53 -23.83 -17.89
N VAL A 15 2.64 -22.88 -18.17
CA VAL A 15 2.51 -21.66 -17.35
C VAL A 15 1.91 -22.15 -16.04
N ARG A 16 2.58 -21.91 -14.91
CA ARG A 16 2.13 -22.37 -13.58
C ARG A 16 0.78 -21.72 -13.25
N GLU A 17 -0.19 -22.52 -12.82
CA GLU A 17 -1.53 -22.07 -12.44
C GLU A 17 -1.53 -21.35 -11.06
N PRO A 18 -2.52 -20.46 -10.81
CA PRO A 18 -2.45 -19.37 -9.83
C PRO A 18 -3.02 -19.73 -8.44
N SER A 19 -2.27 -20.49 -7.64
CA SER A 19 -2.51 -20.60 -6.19
C SER A 19 -1.52 -19.80 -5.33
N GLU A 20 -0.74 -18.90 -5.95
CA GLU A 20 0.49 -18.34 -5.35
C GLU A 20 0.69 -16.84 -5.62
N LEU A 21 -0.33 -16.00 -5.42
CA LEU A 21 -0.15 -14.54 -5.53
C LEU A 21 0.32 -13.94 -4.20
N PHE A 22 1.64 -13.86 -4.06
CA PHE A 22 2.33 -12.99 -3.12
C PHE A 22 2.39 -11.56 -3.68
N ALA A 23 1.62 -10.65 -3.08
CA ALA A 23 1.79 -9.21 -3.28
C ALA A 23 2.59 -8.64 -2.10
N THR A 24 3.91 -8.61 -2.25
CA THR A 24 4.78 -7.72 -1.49
C THR A 24 5.82 -7.15 -2.43
N THR A 25 5.56 -5.94 -2.91
CA THR A 25 6.54 -5.11 -3.60
C THR A 25 7.66 -4.73 -2.64
N VAL A 26 8.73 -5.55 -2.59
CA VAL A 26 10.14 -5.12 -2.62
C VAL A 26 10.96 -6.36 -3.02
N SER A 27 11.16 -6.60 -4.31
CA SER A 27 12.30 -7.39 -4.77
C SER A 27 12.95 -6.64 -5.93
N GLY A 28 14.22 -6.28 -5.74
CA GLY A 28 15.02 -5.63 -6.76
C GLY A 28 15.12 -6.54 -7.98
N ALA A 29 14.51 -6.12 -9.09
CA ALA A 29 14.80 -6.70 -10.38
C ALA A 29 16.18 -6.22 -10.83
N ASN A 30 17.19 -7.08 -10.70
CA ASN A 30 18.45 -6.94 -11.41
C ASN A 30 18.18 -7.15 -12.90
N GLY A 31 18.30 -6.10 -13.71
CA GLY A 31 18.16 -6.19 -15.17
C GLY A 31 18.06 -4.83 -15.83
N THR A 32 19.20 -4.22 -16.16
CA THR A 32 19.31 -2.94 -16.87
C THR A 32 19.06 -3.09 -18.38
N LYS A 33 18.19 -2.24 -18.97
CA LYS A 33 18.60 -1.12 -19.87
C LYS A 33 17.42 -0.27 -20.36
N SER A 34 17.54 1.03 -20.07
CA SER A 34 17.04 2.23 -20.77
C SER A 34 15.55 2.40 -21.05
N VAL A 35 14.89 3.20 -20.19
CA VAL A 35 13.91 4.20 -20.63
C VAL A 35 14.51 5.57 -20.34
N SER A 36 14.39 6.49 -21.29
CA SER A 36 14.91 7.86 -21.22
C SER A 36 14.32 8.64 -20.04
N VAL A 37 14.98 8.55 -18.89
CA VAL A 37 15.01 9.59 -17.87
C VAL A 37 16.45 10.07 -17.87
N THR A 38 16.68 11.26 -18.38
CA THR A 38 17.98 11.93 -18.33
C THR A 38 18.29 12.30 -16.89
N GLU A 39 18.75 11.33 -16.08
CA GLU A 39 19.54 11.59 -14.88
C GLU A 39 20.26 10.29 -14.42
N PRO A 40 21.60 10.21 -14.54
CA PRO A 40 22.41 9.03 -14.22
C PRO A 40 22.43 8.59 -12.73
N SER A 41 21.74 9.30 -11.82
CA SER A 41 21.90 9.13 -10.37
C SER A 41 21.00 8.06 -9.74
N LEU A 42 19.94 7.63 -10.42
CA LEU A 42 18.91 6.74 -9.85
C LEU A 42 19.12 5.25 -10.13
N GLU A 43 19.79 4.89 -11.23
CA GLU A 43 20.05 3.47 -11.55
C GLU A 43 21.00 2.81 -10.54
N SER A 44 21.94 3.56 -9.96
CA SER A 44 22.92 3.04 -8.98
C SER A 44 22.30 2.70 -7.63
N PHE A 45 21.20 3.35 -7.24
CA PHE A 45 20.51 3.13 -5.96
C PHE A 45 19.78 1.78 -5.92
N TRP A 46 19.09 1.42 -7.02
CA TRP A 46 18.41 0.12 -7.14
C TRP A 46 19.38 -1.06 -7.30
N GLN A 47 20.67 -0.78 -7.49
CA GLN A 47 21.76 -1.76 -7.51
C GLN A 47 22.50 -1.89 -6.16
N GLN A 48 22.10 -1.15 -5.11
CA GLN A 48 22.70 -1.28 -3.78
C GLN A 48 22.22 -2.58 -3.10
N PRO A 49 23.12 -3.40 -2.53
CA PRO A 49 22.83 -4.76 -2.03
C PRO A 49 22.10 -4.82 -0.68
N VAL A 50 21.56 -3.71 -0.16
CA VAL A 50 20.79 -3.74 1.09
C VAL A 50 19.35 -4.17 0.77
N GLY A 51 19.16 -5.47 0.56
CA GLY A 51 17.84 -6.06 0.40
C GLY A 51 17.02 -5.84 1.68
N PHE A 52 15.85 -5.20 1.56
CA PHE A 52 14.85 -5.19 2.62
C PHE A 52 13.98 -6.43 2.52
N SER A 53 13.46 -6.87 3.66
CA SER A 53 12.65 -8.07 3.73
C SER A 53 11.18 -7.80 3.44
N PRO A 54 10.63 -8.20 2.27
CA PRO A 54 9.19 -8.19 2.06
C PRO A 54 8.47 -9.14 3.04
N TRP A 55 9.15 -10.19 3.48
CA TRP A 55 8.62 -11.17 4.44
C TRP A 55 8.44 -10.60 5.82
N PHE A 56 9.33 -9.71 6.27
CA PHE A 56 9.16 -9.00 7.53
C PHE A 56 7.85 -8.21 7.53
N VAL A 57 7.63 -7.43 6.47
CA VAL A 57 6.42 -6.61 6.35
C VAL A 57 5.18 -7.50 6.32
N TYR A 58 5.20 -8.54 5.48
CA TYR A 58 4.09 -9.49 5.41
C TYR A 58 3.81 -10.15 6.76
N SER A 59 4.85 -10.55 7.50
CA SER A 59 4.72 -11.17 8.81
C SER A 59 4.06 -10.27 9.84
N ILE A 60 4.47 -9.00 9.91
CA ILE A 60 3.86 -8.02 10.80
C ILE A 60 2.39 -7.79 10.44
N ILE A 61 2.06 -7.64 9.15
CA ILE A 61 0.67 -7.49 8.69
C ILE A 61 -0.18 -8.66 9.17
N GLN A 62 0.26 -9.90 8.91
CA GLN A 62 -0.52 -11.08 9.27
C GLN A 62 -0.70 -11.21 10.79
N SER A 63 0.33 -10.84 11.56
CA SER A 63 0.24 -10.78 13.01
C SER A 63 -0.77 -9.74 13.49
N MET A 64 -0.86 -8.57 12.83
CA MET A 64 -1.77 -7.49 13.22
C MET A 64 -3.20 -7.68 12.69
N ALA A 65 -3.38 -8.36 11.56
CA ALA A 65 -4.67 -8.56 10.91
C ALA A 65 -5.60 -9.51 11.69
N GLY A 66 -5.08 -10.29 12.63
CA GLY A 66 -5.83 -11.28 13.41
C GLY A 66 -5.58 -12.73 12.99
N GLY A 67 -4.47 -12.98 12.28
CA GLY A 67 -3.97 -14.32 11.98
C GLY A 67 -4.24 -14.81 10.56
N PHE A 68 -3.44 -15.81 10.17
CA PHE A 68 -3.42 -16.50 8.88
C PHE A 68 -4.71 -17.31 8.67
N THR A 69 -5.77 -16.69 8.19
CA THR A 69 -6.90 -17.47 7.69
C THR A 69 -6.47 -18.19 6.42
N VAL A 70 -6.65 -19.51 6.39
CA VAL A 70 -6.11 -20.46 5.40
C VAL A 70 -6.56 -20.17 3.95
N ASP A 71 -7.47 -19.20 3.76
CA ASP A 71 -8.17 -19.00 2.49
C ASP A 71 -7.78 -17.71 1.75
N VAL A 72 -6.95 -16.82 2.33
CA VAL A 72 -6.53 -15.57 1.65
C VAL A 72 -5.08 -15.22 1.98
N LEU A 73 -4.14 -15.53 1.08
CA LEU A 73 -2.81 -14.89 1.08
C LEU A 73 -2.93 -13.56 0.36
N GLY A 74 -2.51 -12.49 1.03
CA GLY A 74 -2.57 -11.15 0.47
C GLY A 74 -2.65 -10.09 1.56
N THR A 75 -2.40 -8.86 1.15
CA THR A 75 -2.58 -7.67 1.96
C THR A 75 -2.90 -6.48 1.05
N THR A 76 -3.03 -5.31 1.64
CA THR A 76 -3.37 -4.06 0.97
C THR A 76 -2.26 -3.05 1.13
N ASN A 77 -2.20 -2.11 0.19
CA ASN A 77 -1.19 -1.06 0.20
C ASN A 77 -1.34 -0.16 1.43
N ARG A 78 -2.57 0.02 1.93
CA ARG A 78 -2.83 0.67 3.22
C ARG A 78 -2.16 -0.05 4.38
N TRP A 79 -2.32 -1.38 4.48
CA TRP A 79 -1.72 -2.16 5.57
C TRP A 79 -0.19 -2.24 5.45
N TYR A 80 0.34 -2.26 4.23
CA TYR A 80 1.76 -2.07 3.97
C TYR A 80 2.25 -0.72 4.52
N ALA A 81 1.58 0.38 4.18
CA ALA A 81 1.92 1.73 4.66
C ALA A 81 1.86 1.83 6.19
N ARG A 82 0.88 1.18 6.83
CA ARG A 82 0.79 1.08 8.29
C ARG A 82 1.97 0.35 8.93
N VAL A 83 2.49 -0.71 8.31
CA VAL A 83 3.71 -1.37 8.80
C VAL A 83 4.93 -0.46 8.62
N LEU A 84 5.07 0.21 7.48
CA LEU A 84 6.16 1.18 7.30
C LEU A 84 6.13 2.27 8.37
N LYS A 85 4.93 2.76 8.74
CA LYS A 85 4.79 3.77 9.78
C LYS A 85 5.02 3.20 11.17
N GLY A 86 4.38 2.09 11.54
CA GLY A 86 4.44 1.53 12.89
C GLY A 86 5.74 0.80 13.23
N TYR A 87 6.34 0.12 12.26
CA TYR A 87 7.46 -0.81 12.46
C TYR A 87 8.67 -0.51 11.58
N GLY A 88 8.47 0.07 10.40
CA GLY A 88 9.54 0.39 9.45
C GLY A 88 10.02 -0.82 8.63
N LEU A 89 11.20 -0.71 8.02
CA LEU A 89 11.73 -1.70 7.08
C LEU A 89 12.93 -2.46 7.63
N CYS A 90 12.79 -3.77 7.76
CA CYS A 90 13.86 -4.66 8.21
C CYS A 90 14.79 -5.04 7.06
N GLN A 91 16.10 -5.02 7.29
CA GLN A 91 17.05 -5.61 6.34
C GLN A 91 16.85 -7.14 6.27
N ALA A 92 16.90 -7.71 5.06
CA ALA A 92 16.74 -9.14 4.79
C ALA A 92 17.63 -10.03 5.68
N LYS A 93 18.87 -9.60 5.95
CA LYS A 93 19.80 -10.33 6.81
C LYS A 93 19.28 -10.63 8.24
N TYR A 94 18.31 -9.87 8.74
CA TYR A 94 17.74 -10.08 10.07
C TYR A 94 16.43 -10.90 10.07
N TYR A 95 15.74 -10.94 8.93
CA TYR A 95 14.49 -11.67 8.76
C TYR A 95 14.22 -11.85 7.28
N ASP A 96 14.31 -13.05 6.74
CA ASP A 96 13.93 -13.31 5.35
C ASP A 96 13.49 -14.77 5.19
N PHE A 97 12.79 -15.06 4.10
CA PHE A 97 12.41 -16.42 3.79
C PHE A 97 13.66 -17.21 3.34
N PRO A 98 13.98 -18.34 3.99
CA PRO A 98 15.14 -19.15 3.63
C PRO A 98 14.82 -19.96 2.36
N GLY A 99 14.97 -19.36 1.18
CA GLY A 99 14.79 -20.06 -0.09
C GLY A 99 14.81 -19.15 -1.30
N SER A 100 15.31 -19.67 -2.42
CA SER A 100 15.36 -18.99 -3.73
C SER A 100 14.19 -19.36 -4.65
N ILE A 101 13.31 -20.24 -4.21
CA ILE A 101 12.13 -20.71 -4.96
C ILE A 101 10.88 -20.13 -4.30
N ILE A 102 9.90 -19.72 -5.11
CA ILE A 102 8.57 -19.32 -4.63
C ILE A 102 7.99 -20.48 -3.80
N PRO A 103 7.81 -20.31 -2.49
CA PRO A 103 7.28 -21.36 -1.63
C PRO A 103 5.79 -21.63 -1.90
N SER A 104 5.33 -22.83 -1.58
CA SER A 104 3.91 -23.16 -1.63
C SER A 104 3.12 -22.37 -0.56
N TYR A 105 1.80 -22.21 -0.76
CA TYR A 105 0.88 -21.60 0.21
C TYR A 105 1.13 -22.09 1.65
N GLU A 106 1.22 -23.40 1.80
CA GLU A 106 1.39 -24.05 3.10
C GLU A 106 2.74 -23.69 3.73
N THR A 107 3.79 -23.64 2.90
CA THR A 107 5.15 -23.33 3.33
C THR A 107 5.25 -21.88 3.81
N ILE A 108 4.64 -20.94 3.10
CA ILE A 108 4.50 -19.56 3.53
C ILE A 108 3.79 -19.48 4.87
N THR A 109 2.60 -20.08 4.95
CA THR A 109 1.74 -19.92 6.12
C THR A 109 2.44 -20.48 7.36
N LYS A 110 3.11 -21.62 7.20
CA LYS A 110 3.98 -22.20 8.21
C LYS A 110 5.13 -21.27 8.58
N PHE A 111 5.88 -20.76 7.61
CA PHE A 111 7.02 -19.87 7.86
C PHE A 111 6.62 -18.66 8.68
N VAL A 112 5.60 -17.92 8.24
CA VAL A 112 5.21 -16.66 8.88
C VAL A 112 4.58 -16.90 10.26
N ARG A 113 3.89 -18.05 10.45
CA ARG A 113 3.33 -18.44 11.75
C ARG A 113 4.39 -18.84 12.77
N GLU A 114 5.39 -19.61 12.35
CA GLU A 114 6.41 -20.20 13.22
C GLU A 114 7.61 -19.26 13.42
N ASN A 115 7.94 -18.41 12.45
CA ASN A 115 9.09 -17.53 12.47
C ASN A 115 8.62 -16.09 12.61
N ARG A 116 8.30 -15.66 13.84
CA ARG A 116 7.99 -14.24 14.08
C ARG A 116 9.26 -13.38 14.07
N PRO A 117 9.19 -12.11 13.62
CA PRO A 117 10.34 -11.22 13.67
C PRO A 117 10.89 -11.06 15.09
N SER A 118 12.21 -11.23 15.23
CA SER A 118 12.90 -11.09 16.51
C SER A 118 12.94 -9.62 16.97
N VAL A 119 13.26 -9.40 18.24
CA VAL A 119 13.47 -8.04 18.78
C VAL A 119 14.58 -7.30 18.02
N ILE A 120 15.60 -8.02 17.53
CA ILE A 120 16.67 -7.45 16.71
C ILE A 120 16.11 -6.98 15.35
N ALA A 121 15.32 -7.80 14.68
CA ALA A 121 14.67 -7.44 13.42
C ALA A 121 13.71 -6.24 13.59
N LEU A 122 12.91 -6.24 14.66
CA LEU A 122 12.01 -5.14 15.01
C LEU A 122 12.79 -3.85 15.30
N GLY A 123 13.88 -3.93 16.07
CA GLY A 123 14.72 -2.79 16.42
C GLY A 123 15.50 -2.24 15.22
N ASP A 124 15.92 -3.10 14.29
CA ASP A 124 16.50 -2.68 13.01
C ASP A 124 15.46 -1.96 12.14
N ALA A 125 14.28 -2.56 11.98
CA ALA A 125 13.19 -1.98 11.19
C ALA A 125 12.75 -0.60 11.70
N TYR A 126 12.65 -0.44 13.03
CA TYR A 126 12.16 0.79 13.65
C TYR A 126 13.01 2.02 13.33
N LYS A 127 14.28 1.82 12.96
CA LYS A 127 15.19 2.89 12.52
C LYS A 127 14.80 3.53 11.19
N ARG A 128 13.95 2.86 10.40
CA ARG A 128 13.56 3.25 9.03
C ARG A 128 12.05 3.26 8.89
N ARG A 129 11.41 4.03 9.76
CA ARG A 129 9.97 4.26 9.76
C ARG A 129 9.63 5.43 8.86
N THR A 130 8.50 5.33 8.17
CA THR A 130 7.92 6.51 7.54
C THR A 130 7.12 7.32 8.55
N LYS A 131 7.15 8.65 8.45
CA LYS A 131 6.33 9.54 9.30
C LYS A 131 4.94 9.78 8.72
N TYR A 132 4.78 9.71 7.40
CA TYR A 132 3.50 9.88 6.73
C TYR A 132 3.41 8.99 5.48
N TYR A 133 2.18 8.83 5.00
CA TYR A 133 1.89 8.27 3.69
C TYR A 133 0.61 8.92 3.18
N GLU A 134 0.47 8.96 1.87
CA GLU A 134 -0.59 9.67 1.18
C GLU A 134 -1.38 8.72 0.26
N ARG A 135 -2.71 8.83 0.31
CA ARG A 135 -3.60 8.08 -0.56
C ARG A 135 -3.58 8.65 -1.98
N ILE A 136 -3.58 7.75 -2.96
CA ILE A 136 -3.76 7.99 -4.37
C ILE A 136 -5.17 7.49 -4.71
N ASP A 137 -6.01 8.33 -5.31
CA ASP A 137 -7.41 8.00 -5.62
C ASP A 137 -7.62 7.56 -7.06
N GLY A 138 -6.62 7.77 -7.93
CA GLY A 138 -6.71 7.32 -9.31
C GLY A 138 -5.53 7.73 -10.19
N PRO A 139 -5.65 7.52 -11.51
CA PRO A 139 -4.58 7.79 -12.48
C PRO A 139 -4.01 9.20 -12.45
N GLU A 140 -4.84 10.22 -12.26
CA GLU A 140 -4.38 11.62 -12.22
C GLU A 140 -3.46 11.88 -11.03
N ASP A 141 -3.77 11.30 -9.87
CA ASP A 141 -2.90 11.38 -8.69
C ASP A 141 -1.58 10.63 -8.94
N VAL A 142 -1.60 9.50 -9.63
CA VAL A 142 -0.37 8.77 -10.02
C VAL A 142 0.52 9.66 -10.89
N ILE A 143 -0.06 10.37 -11.87
CA ILE A 143 0.66 11.34 -12.70
C ILE A 143 1.22 12.48 -11.85
N ALA A 144 0.43 13.01 -10.90
CA ALA A 144 0.85 14.07 -9.99
C ALA A 144 2.05 13.63 -9.14
N VAL A 145 2.03 12.42 -8.56
CA VAL A 145 3.17 11.83 -7.84
C VAL A 145 4.39 11.76 -8.76
N LEU A 146 4.25 11.21 -9.96
CA LEU A 146 5.38 11.00 -10.86
C LEU A 146 5.98 12.34 -11.34
N ASN A 147 5.17 13.39 -11.44
CA ASN A 147 5.65 14.74 -11.74
C ASN A 147 6.34 15.40 -10.54
N SER A 148 5.83 15.21 -9.32
CA SER A 148 6.49 15.72 -8.11
C SER A 148 7.77 14.95 -7.79
N TYR A 149 7.85 13.66 -8.17
CA TYR A 149 9.04 12.83 -8.05
C TYR A 149 10.22 13.35 -8.88
N LYS A 150 9.97 13.88 -10.08
CA LYS A 150 11.01 14.53 -10.90
C LYS A 150 11.64 15.74 -10.21
N GLN A 151 10.94 16.33 -9.23
CA GLN A 151 11.41 17.48 -8.45
C GLN A 151 11.96 17.05 -7.08
N ASN A 152 11.51 15.90 -6.57
CA ASN A 152 11.82 15.40 -5.23
C ASN A 152 11.98 13.88 -5.26
N VAL A 153 13.18 13.43 -5.63
CA VAL A 153 13.56 12.01 -5.70
C VAL A 153 13.19 11.26 -4.43
N ALA A 154 13.15 11.92 -3.28
CA ALA A 154 12.84 11.31 -2.00
C ALA A 154 11.39 10.80 -1.83
N LEU A 155 10.43 11.15 -2.71
CA LEU A 155 8.98 10.94 -2.49
C LEU A 155 8.48 9.48 -2.48
N GLY A 156 9.33 8.52 -2.83
CA GLY A 156 8.94 7.11 -2.92
C GLY A 156 8.22 6.79 -4.23
N ILE A 157 8.08 5.50 -4.55
CA ILE A 157 7.41 5.06 -5.78
C ILE A 157 5.94 4.77 -5.47
N PRO A 158 4.97 5.34 -6.21
CA PRO A 158 3.55 5.08 -6.00
C PRO A 158 3.26 3.58 -6.15
N GLN A 159 2.66 3.01 -5.11
CA GLN A 159 2.18 1.63 -5.09
C GLN A 159 0.71 1.64 -5.49
N VAL A 160 0.36 0.98 -6.60
CA VAL A 160 -0.98 1.01 -7.16
C VAL A 160 -1.51 -0.41 -7.28
N ALA A 161 -2.68 -0.64 -6.70
CA ALA A 161 -3.44 -1.86 -6.83
C ALA A 161 -4.55 -1.70 -7.87
N PHE A 162 -4.69 -2.69 -8.76
CA PHE A 162 -5.78 -2.77 -9.70
C PHE A 162 -6.33 -4.19 -9.80
N THR A 163 -7.59 -4.32 -10.23
CA THR A 163 -8.21 -5.61 -10.50
C THR A 163 -7.54 -6.25 -11.71
N ILE A 164 -7.10 -7.50 -11.57
CA ILE A 164 -6.50 -8.30 -12.64
C ILE A 164 -7.44 -9.40 -13.14
N PHE A 165 -7.28 -9.76 -14.40
CA PHE A 165 -8.07 -10.75 -15.13
C PHE A 165 -7.15 -11.81 -15.74
N GLU A 166 -7.69 -12.98 -16.09
CA GLU A 166 -6.90 -14.13 -16.58
C GLU A 166 -5.88 -13.78 -17.67
N GLY A 167 -6.24 -12.93 -18.62
CA GLY A 167 -5.37 -12.52 -19.74
C GLY A 167 -4.08 -11.82 -19.33
N ILE A 168 -3.94 -11.32 -18.10
CA ILE A 168 -2.69 -10.71 -17.63
C ILE A 168 -1.52 -11.70 -17.63
N PHE A 169 -1.80 -12.99 -17.44
CA PHE A 169 -0.77 -14.03 -17.45
C PHE A 169 -0.22 -14.29 -18.86
N ASP A 170 -0.98 -13.93 -19.89
CA ASP A 170 -0.61 -14.06 -21.30
C ASP A 170 0.02 -12.76 -21.87
N THR A 171 0.36 -11.79 -21.01
CA THR A 171 1.02 -10.54 -21.42
C THR A 171 2.27 -10.84 -22.23
N LYS A 172 2.36 -10.25 -23.43
CA LYS A 172 3.45 -10.50 -24.37
C LYS A 172 4.73 -9.79 -23.93
N LYS A 173 5.80 -10.00 -24.69
CA LYS A 173 7.12 -9.39 -24.44
C LYS A 173 7.18 -7.87 -24.68
N ASP A 174 6.11 -7.27 -25.19
CA ASP A 174 5.93 -5.81 -25.21
C ASP A 174 5.41 -5.26 -23.87
N GLY A 175 5.06 -6.13 -22.91
CA GLY A 175 4.63 -5.77 -21.57
C GLY A 175 3.24 -5.14 -21.47
N LEU A 176 2.53 -4.93 -22.58
CA LEU A 176 1.24 -4.24 -22.57
C LEU A 176 0.14 -5.17 -22.04
N VAL A 177 -0.48 -4.76 -20.93
CA VAL A 177 -1.64 -5.44 -20.37
C VAL A 177 -2.88 -5.04 -21.16
N ASP A 178 -3.47 -6.01 -21.86
CA ASP A 178 -4.70 -5.82 -22.63
C ASP A 178 -5.90 -5.54 -21.71
N MET A 179 -6.87 -4.77 -22.23
CA MET A 179 -8.17 -4.64 -21.57
C MET A 179 -8.83 -6.02 -21.44
N PRO A 180 -9.51 -6.29 -20.32
CA PRO A 180 -10.16 -7.58 -20.14
C PRO A 180 -11.24 -7.80 -21.20
N LYS A 181 -11.33 -9.02 -21.69
CA LYS A 181 -12.38 -9.45 -22.61
C LYS A 181 -13.72 -9.41 -21.91
N ARG A 182 -14.79 -9.28 -22.69
CA ARG A 182 -16.16 -9.34 -22.15
C ARG A 182 -16.36 -10.68 -21.41
N ARG A 183 -16.74 -10.59 -20.12
CA ARG A 183 -16.91 -11.73 -19.19
C ARG A 183 -15.63 -12.53 -18.91
N GLU A 184 -14.46 -11.92 -19.10
CA GLU A 184 -13.22 -12.53 -18.64
C GLU A 184 -13.24 -12.70 -17.12
N LYS A 185 -12.67 -13.81 -16.66
CA LYS A 185 -12.68 -14.14 -15.24
C LYS A 185 -11.78 -13.17 -14.49
N LYS A 186 -12.36 -12.48 -13.50
CA LYS A 186 -11.62 -11.74 -12.50
C LYS A 186 -10.79 -12.72 -11.65
N ILE A 187 -9.50 -12.45 -11.53
CA ILE A 187 -8.58 -13.24 -10.69
C ILE A 187 -8.51 -12.68 -9.28
N GLY A 188 -8.35 -11.35 -9.17
CA GLY A 188 -8.16 -10.70 -7.89
C GLY A 188 -7.68 -9.26 -8.07
N ASN A 189 -7.03 -8.73 -7.05
CA ASN A 189 -6.38 -7.42 -7.08
C ASN A 189 -4.87 -7.64 -6.99
N HIS A 190 -4.08 -6.87 -7.74
CA HIS A 190 -2.63 -6.97 -7.76
C HIS A 190 -2.00 -5.59 -7.60
N THR A 191 -0.96 -5.49 -6.77
CA THR A 191 -0.20 -4.26 -6.54
C THR A 191 1.07 -4.26 -7.37
N VAL A 192 1.35 -3.12 -7.99
CA VAL A 192 2.60 -2.85 -8.71
C VAL A 192 3.20 -1.50 -8.30
N ALA A 193 4.49 -1.34 -8.58
CA ALA A 193 5.19 -0.07 -8.38
C ALA A 193 5.21 0.72 -9.71
N VAL A 194 4.50 1.84 -9.79
CA VAL A 194 4.42 2.63 -11.02
C VAL A 194 5.60 3.60 -11.10
N LYS A 195 6.43 3.49 -12.13
CA LYS A 195 7.68 4.26 -12.25
C LYS A 195 7.63 5.38 -13.28
N GLY A 196 6.61 5.38 -14.15
CA GLY A 196 6.52 6.38 -15.20
C GLY A 196 5.19 6.32 -15.93
N TYR A 197 5.01 7.27 -16.83
CA TYR A 197 3.86 7.32 -17.72
C TYR A 197 4.27 7.93 -19.07
N ASP A 198 3.51 7.60 -20.10
CA ASP A 198 3.60 8.16 -21.45
C ASP A 198 2.26 8.80 -21.81
N HIS A 199 2.26 10.13 -21.95
CA HIS A 199 1.06 10.90 -22.30
C HIS A 199 0.57 10.61 -23.73
N GLN A 200 1.49 10.37 -24.67
CA GLN A 200 1.13 10.13 -26.07
C GLN A 200 0.48 8.76 -26.23
N LYS A 201 1.02 7.75 -25.53
CA LYS A 201 0.46 6.38 -25.53
C LYS A 201 -0.67 6.20 -24.52
N ARG A 202 -0.87 7.16 -23.61
CA ARG A 202 -1.82 7.09 -22.48
C ARG A 202 -1.63 5.82 -21.64
N GLN A 203 -0.38 5.57 -21.25
CA GLN A 203 0.03 4.37 -20.53
C GLN A 203 0.87 4.71 -19.31
N PHE A 204 0.76 3.89 -18.27
CA PHE A 204 1.69 3.86 -17.14
C PHE A 204 2.67 2.71 -17.32
N TYR A 205 3.92 2.94 -16.94
CA TYR A 205 4.97 1.94 -16.84
C TYR A 205 5.13 1.52 -15.37
N PHE A 206 5.11 0.22 -15.12
CA PHE A 206 5.25 -0.34 -13.77
C PHE A 206 6.23 -1.51 -13.71
N LEU A 207 6.81 -1.71 -12.53
CA LEU A 207 7.57 -2.91 -12.20
C LEU A 207 6.64 -3.98 -11.62
N ASN A 208 6.74 -5.19 -12.14
CA ASN A 208 6.04 -6.35 -11.62
C ASN A 208 6.98 -7.21 -10.74
N SER A 209 6.42 -8.17 -10.03
CA SER A 209 7.13 -9.08 -9.12
C SER A 209 6.99 -10.55 -9.52
N TRP A 210 6.82 -10.83 -10.82
CA TRP A 210 6.60 -12.18 -11.37
C TRP A 210 7.82 -12.73 -12.14
N GLY A 211 8.99 -12.13 -11.93
CA GLY A 211 10.22 -12.48 -12.63
C GLY A 211 10.38 -11.74 -13.97
N ASP A 212 11.61 -11.76 -14.48
CA ASP A 212 12.02 -11.13 -15.74
C ASP A 212 11.40 -11.78 -16.98
N ASP A 213 11.00 -13.05 -16.88
CA ASP A 213 10.33 -13.77 -17.95
C ASP A 213 8.91 -13.25 -18.26
N TRP A 214 8.29 -12.50 -17.37
CA TRP A 214 6.95 -11.93 -17.59
C TRP A 214 7.03 -10.56 -18.26
N GLY A 215 6.12 -10.28 -19.21
CA GLY A 215 6.00 -8.96 -19.83
C GLY A 215 7.28 -8.49 -20.53
N ASP A 216 7.56 -7.20 -20.41
CA ASP A 216 8.79 -6.56 -20.89
C ASP A 216 9.87 -6.65 -19.80
N ASN A 217 10.56 -7.78 -19.75
CA ASN A 217 11.66 -8.06 -18.80
C ASN A 217 11.26 -7.85 -17.32
N GLY A 218 10.10 -8.35 -16.92
CA GLY A 218 9.54 -8.21 -15.57
C GLY A 218 8.80 -6.88 -15.34
N SER A 219 8.71 -6.04 -16.36
CA SER A 219 7.94 -4.79 -16.34
C SER A 219 6.71 -4.88 -17.24
N GLY A 220 5.78 -3.96 -17.04
CA GLY A 220 4.56 -3.90 -17.82
C GLY A 220 4.05 -2.48 -18.04
N TYR A 221 3.09 -2.39 -18.96
CA TYR A 221 2.39 -1.17 -19.31
C TYR A 221 0.90 -1.38 -19.14
N ILE A 222 0.23 -0.46 -18.45
CA ILE A 222 -1.23 -0.43 -18.31
C ILE A 222 -1.78 0.87 -18.87
N THR A 223 -2.87 0.81 -19.62
CA THR A 223 -3.47 2.03 -20.18
C THR A 223 -4.18 2.84 -19.10
N TYR A 224 -4.34 4.15 -19.33
CA TYR A 224 -5.13 5.00 -18.44
C TYR A 224 -6.58 4.50 -18.33
N ASN A 225 -7.13 3.98 -19.42
CA ASN A 225 -8.47 3.41 -19.44
C ASN A 225 -8.57 2.16 -18.57
N TYR A 226 -7.57 1.27 -18.61
CA TYR A 226 -7.54 0.11 -17.74
C TYR A 226 -7.55 0.57 -16.28
N LEU A 227 -6.63 1.48 -15.92
CA LEU A 227 -6.50 1.90 -14.55
C LEU A 227 -7.74 2.65 -14.06
N ASN A 228 -8.33 3.55 -14.85
CA ASN A 228 -9.59 4.23 -14.50
C ASN A 228 -10.73 3.25 -14.19
N ASN A 229 -10.85 2.15 -14.95
CA ASN A 229 -11.95 1.20 -14.78
C ASN A 229 -11.72 0.17 -13.66
N TYR A 230 -10.45 -0.09 -13.33
CA TYR A 230 -10.07 -1.22 -12.47
C TYR A 230 -9.16 -0.82 -11.31
N PHE A 231 -8.97 0.48 -11.05
CA PHE A 231 -8.27 0.99 -9.87
C PHE A 231 -8.93 0.44 -8.60
N VAL A 232 -8.12 -0.02 -7.65
CA VAL A 232 -8.60 -0.54 -6.36
C VAL A 232 -8.16 0.38 -5.23
N GLU A 233 -6.86 0.65 -5.15
CA GLU A 233 -6.29 1.62 -4.22
C GLU A 233 -4.88 2.01 -4.67
N GLY A 234 -4.38 3.14 -4.18
CA GLY A 234 -2.97 3.49 -4.34
C GLY A 234 -2.46 4.27 -3.14
N TRP A 235 -1.17 4.13 -2.87
CA TRP A 235 -0.52 4.81 -1.76
C TRP A 235 0.91 5.22 -2.12
N LEU A 236 1.29 6.39 -1.61
CA LEU A 236 2.64 6.90 -1.62
C LEU A 236 3.21 6.80 -0.19
N GLY A 237 4.27 6.03 -0.01
CA GLY A 237 4.97 5.87 1.27
C GLY A 237 6.42 6.35 1.18
N LEU A 238 6.84 7.20 2.14
CA LEU A 238 8.12 7.90 2.08
C LEU A 238 9.30 7.14 2.73
N GLY A 239 9.11 5.89 3.12
CA GLY A 239 9.97 5.25 4.13
C GLY A 239 11.44 5.03 3.75
N LEU A 240 11.76 4.88 2.46
CA LEU A 240 13.10 4.39 2.06
C LEU A 240 14.10 5.51 1.78
N MET A 241 13.69 6.60 1.14
CA MET A 241 14.66 7.51 0.55
C MET A 241 15.12 8.64 1.46
N LEU A 242 14.36 9.01 2.48
CA LEU A 242 14.81 10.07 3.41
C LEU A 242 16.06 9.66 4.20
N ASP A 243 15.99 8.49 4.84
CA ASP A 243 17.09 8.01 5.69
C ASP A 243 18.32 7.64 4.84
N LEU A 244 18.12 7.12 3.62
CA LEU A 244 19.21 6.74 2.72
C LEU A 244 19.87 7.94 2.03
N LEU A 245 19.12 9.02 1.77
CA LEU A 245 19.64 10.25 1.19
C LEU A 245 20.10 11.26 2.26
N GLN A 246 19.98 10.94 3.55
CA GLN A 246 20.22 11.85 4.67
C GLN A 246 19.46 13.19 4.52
N LEU A 247 18.28 13.14 3.89
CA LEU A 247 17.47 14.33 3.65
C LEU A 247 16.51 14.53 4.81
N GLU A 248 16.48 15.75 5.35
CA GLU A 248 15.46 16.10 6.34
C GLU A 248 14.09 16.20 5.66
N LEU A 249 13.10 15.47 6.20
CA LEU A 249 11.71 15.48 5.74
C LEU A 249 11.17 16.91 5.54
N ASN A 250 11.57 17.85 6.41
CA ASN A 250 11.15 19.25 6.42
C ASN A 250 11.59 20.03 5.16
N THR A 251 12.62 19.56 4.46
CA THR A 251 13.12 20.19 3.22
C THR A 251 12.29 19.80 2.00
N LEU A 252 11.60 18.66 2.07
CA LEU A 252 10.85 18.06 0.95
C LEU A 252 9.34 18.31 1.10
N ILE A 253 8.87 18.39 2.33
CA ILE A 253 7.48 18.64 2.70
C ILE A 253 7.50 19.63 3.86
N SER A 254 6.76 20.73 3.77
CA SER A 254 6.59 21.63 4.90
C SER A 254 5.89 20.86 6.01
N VAL A 255 6.64 20.62 7.10
CA VAL A 255 6.11 20.01 8.33
C VAL A 255 5.97 21.10 9.36
N LYS A 256 4.73 21.35 9.80
CA LYS A 256 4.49 22.11 11.04
C LYS A 256 4.07 21.13 12.11
N THR A 257 4.94 20.88 13.09
CA THR A 257 4.57 20.13 14.29
C THR A 257 4.00 21.11 15.30
N ILE A 258 2.76 20.89 15.71
CA ILE A 258 2.09 21.68 16.73
C ILE A 258 1.73 20.72 17.87
N LYS A 259 2.16 21.01 19.09
CA LYS A 259 1.59 20.34 20.27
C LYS A 259 0.24 21.01 20.55
N LEU A 260 -0.84 20.57 19.90
CA LEU A 260 -2.17 21.17 20.14
C LEU A 260 -2.81 20.69 21.44
N THR A 261 -2.28 19.62 22.07
CA THR A 261 -2.95 18.96 23.19
C THR A 261 -2.13 19.03 24.47
N ASN A 262 -2.83 19.20 25.60
CA ASN A 262 -2.26 18.94 26.94
C ASN A 262 -1.83 17.47 27.13
N ASP A 263 -2.20 16.60 26.18
CA ASP A 263 -1.72 15.23 26.08
C ASP A 263 -0.25 15.22 25.61
N LYS A 264 0.66 14.93 26.55
CA LYS A 264 2.10 14.86 26.32
C LYS A 264 2.52 13.71 25.39
N ASN A 265 1.62 12.78 25.13
CA ASN A 265 1.86 11.59 24.32
C ASN A 265 1.32 11.73 22.89
N CYS A 266 0.68 12.84 22.55
CA CYS A 266 0.18 13.13 21.21
C CYS A 266 1.06 14.16 20.50
N GLU A 267 1.50 13.81 19.29
CA GLU A 267 2.17 14.74 18.37
C GLU A 267 1.27 14.99 17.17
N ILE A 268 1.16 16.26 16.76
CA ILE A 268 0.37 16.64 15.60
C ILE A 268 1.29 17.27 14.57
N SER A 269 1.27 16.71 13.38
CA SER A 269 2.08 17.15 12.25
C SER A 269 1.20 17.43 11.05
N VAL A 270 1.52 18.50 10.31
CA VAL A 270 0.85 18.84 9.05
C VAL A 270 1.84 18.64 7.91
N TYR A 271 1.49 17.81 6.93
CA TYR A 271 2.29 17.50 5.76
C TYR A 271 1.66 18.11 4.51
N LYS A 272 2.45 18.83 3.71
CA LYS A 272 2.05 19.23 2.36
C LYS A 272 1.84 17.98 1.48
N SER A 273 0.75 17.95 0.72
CA SER A 273 0.45 16.87 -0.23
C SER A 273 1.49 16.81 -1.35
N ALA A 274 1.96 15.61 -1.66
CA ALA A 274 2.85 15.32 -2.79
C ALA A 274 2.10 15.28 -4.14
N ILE A 275 0.76 15.22 -4.10
CA ILE A 275 -0.14 15.17 -5.26
C ILE A 275 -0.94 16.46 -5.43
N GLY A 276 -0.60 17.53 -4.70
CA GLY A 276 -1.23 18.83 -4.83
C GLY A 276 -2.63 18.94 -4.20
N LYS A 277 -3.04 17.96 -3.40
CA LYS A 277 -4.26 18.04 -2.58
C LYS A 277 -4.04 18.94 -1.37
N LYS A 278 -5.10 19.16 -0.59
CA LYS A 278 -5.00 19.80 0.73
C LYS A 278 -4.05 19.03 1.64
N ASN A 279 -3.42 19.76 2.56
CA ASN A 279 -2.44 19.21 3.50
C ASN A 279 -3.02 18.07 4.33
N ILE A 280 -2.17 17.10 4.66
CA ILE A 280 -2.50 15.97 5.51
C ILE A 280 -2.14 16.33 6.95
N ASN A 281 -3.14 16.32 7.82
CA ASN A 281 -2.95 16.39 9.26
C ASN A 281 -2.76 14.97 9.79
N VAL A 282 -1.77 14.79 10.67
CA VAL A 282 -1.41 13.51 11.26
C VAL A 282 -1.34 13.68 12.76
N PHE A 283 -2.17 12.92 13.48
CA PHE A 283 -2.06 12.76 14.93
C PHE A 283 -1.34 11.45 15.19
N ASP A 284 -0.26 11.49 15.96
CA ASP A 284 0.56 10.36 16.34
C ASP A 284 0.55 10.21 17.87
N ILE A 285 0.14 9.04 18.37
CA ILE A 285 0.09 8.73 19.81
C ILE A 285 1.23 7.79 20.17
N TYR A 286 1.97 8.15 21.22
CA TYR A 286 3.13 7.43 21.70
C TYR A 286 2.94 6.88 23.11
N GLU A 287 3.46 5.69 23.35
CA GLU A 287 3.62 5.14 24.69
C GLU A 287 5.09 4.71 24.85
N HIS A 288 5.77 5.21 25.88
CA HIS A 288 7.20 4.92 26.10
C HIS A 288 8.10 5.12 24.85
N LYS A 289 7.85 6.18 24.06
CA LYS A 289 8.52 6.50 22.78
C LYS A 289 8.20 5.55 21.61
N ARG A 290 7.31 4.58 21.79
CA ARG A 290 6.79 3.73 20.73
C ARG A 290 5.53 4.37 20.16
N LEU A 291 5.44 4.53 18.84
CA LEU A 291 4.16 4.90 18.21
C LEU A 291 3.19 3.74 18.33
N ILE A 292 2.01 4.00 18.90
CA ILE A 292 0.98 2.98 19.16
C ILE A 292 -0.30 3.22 18.38
N ALA A 293 -0.59 4.45 17.99
CA ALA A 293 -1.79 4.80 17.24
C ALA A 293 -1.57 6.05 16.39
N TRP A 294 -2.32 6.19 15.31
CA TRP A 294 -2.30 7.37 14.47
C TRP A 294 -3.60 7.60 13.70
N LEU A 295 -3.79 8.86 13.31
CA LEU A 295 -4.91 9.31 12.50
C LEU A 295 -4.38 10.27 11.43
N HIS A 296 -4.60 9.93 10.17
CA HIS A 296 -4.35 10.80 9.02
C HIS A 296 -5.70 11.32 8.53
N PHE A 297 -5.81 12.64 8.35
CA PHE A 297 -7.01 13.26 7.83
C PHE A 297 -6.67 14.56 7.10
N ARG A 298 -7.57 15.02 6.25
CA ARG A 298 -7.45 16.31 5.57
C ARG A 298 -8.81 16.96 5.43
N GLU A 299 -8.80 18.24 5.14
CA GLU A 299 -10.00 18.88 4.62
C GLU A 299 -10.34 18.32 3.24
N SER A 300 -11.63 18.11 3.01
CA SER A 300 -12.12 17.73 1.69
C SER A 300 -12.12 18.94 0.74
N SER A 301 -12.42 18.69 -0.54
CA SER A 301 -12.68 19.75 -1.53
C SER A 301 -13.94 20.56 -1.19
N VAL A 302 -14.88 19.99 -0.43
CA VAL A 302 -16.06 20.68 0.08
C VAL A 302 -15.71 21.36 1.42
N GLU A 303 -15.95 22.66 1.48
CA GLU A 303 -15.72 23.48 2.66
C GLU A 303 -16.47 22.95 3.89
N GLY A 304 -15.83 23.06 5.06
CA GLY A 304 -16.40 22.60 6.33
C GLY A 304 -16.36 21.08 6.54
N LYS A 305 -15.90 20.27 5.58
CA LYS A 305 -15.85 18.81 5.71
C LYS A 305 -14.42 18.28 5.84
N LEU A 306 -14.24 17.34 6.76
CA LEU A 306 -13.01 16.57 6.94
C LEU A 306 -13.17 15.14 6.41
N GLU A 307 -12.11 14.64 5.80
CA GLU A 307 -11.98 13.26 5.37
C GLU A 307 -10.86 12.57 6.15
N ILE A 308 -11.19 11.44 6.79
CA ILE A 308 -10.20 10.54 7.37
C ILE A 308 -9.58 9.72 6.25
N GLU A 309 -8.27 9.85 6.11
CA GLU A 309 -7.46 9.11 5.16
C GLU A 309 -7.08 7.74 5.72
N ASP A 310 -6.67 7.70 6.98
CA ASP A 310 -6.42 6.45 7.69
C ASP A 310 -6.57 6.65 9.20
N LEU A 311 -7.12 5.65 9.87
CA LEU A 311 -7.22 5.59 11.33
C LEU A 311 -6.76 4.21 11.79
N PHE A 312 -5.74 4.16 12.62
CA PHE A 312 -5.19 2.88 13.06
C PHE A 312 -4.59 2.93 14.46
N CYS A 313 -4.78 1.83 15.19
CA CYS A 313 -4.06 1.52 16.42
C CYS A 313 -3.39 0.16 16.26
N LEU A 314 -2.23 -0.02 16.90
CA LEU A 314 -1.67 -1.35 17.10
C LEU A 314 -2.70 -2.23 17.84
N PRO A 315 -2.77 -3.56 17.57
CA PRO A 315 -3.84 -4.41 18.11
C PRO A 315 -3.98 -4.41 19.64
N THR A 316 -2.90 -4.20 20.40
CA THR A 316 -2.93 -4.12 21.87
C THR A 316 -3.43 -2.77 22.41
N TYR A 317 -3.70 -1.82 21.52
CA TYR A 317 -4.07 -0.43 21.79
C TYR A 317 -5.39 -0.04 21.08
N GLU A 318 -6.25 -1.02 20.75
CA GLU A 318 -7.53 -0.74 20.07
C GLU A 318 -8.44 0.19 20.90
N GLN A 319 -8.28 0.22 22.23
CA GLN A 319 -8.96 1.17 23.11
C GLN A 319 -8.66 2.63 22.79
N ASP A 320 -7.49 2.92 22.23
CA ASP A 320 -7.03 4.28 21.92
C ASP A 320 -7.69 4.86 20.65
N LEU A 321 -8.43 4.06 19.88
CA LEU A 321 -9.19 4.55 18.73
C LEU A 321 -10.21 5.62 19.14
N LYS A 322 -10.87 5.43 20.29
CA LYS A 322 -11.84 6.40 20.80
C LYS A 322 -11.18 7.73 21.19
N HIS A 323 -9.95 7.67 21.69
CA HIS A 323 -9.15 8.86 22.00
C HIS A 323 -8.83 9.64 20.73
N LEU A 324 -8.30 8.98 19.70
CA LEU A 324 -8.03 9.60 18.39
C LEU A 324 -9.28 10.25 17.77
N LEU A 325 -10.42 9.57 17.81
CA LEU A 325 -11.68 10.14 17.31
C LEU A 325 -12.13 11.36 18.13
N SER A 326 -11.93 11.34 19.45
CA SER A 326 -12.26 12.48 20.31
C SER A 326 -11.37 13.69 19.98
N LEU A 327 -10.06 13.46 19.76
CA LEU A 327 -9.14 14.49 19.32
C LEU A 327 -9.56 15.09 17.96
N LEU A 328 -9.95 14.25 17.00
CA LEU A 328 -10.44 14.71 15.70
C LEU A 328 -11.71 15.54 15.83
N ILE A 329 -12.66 15.10 16.63
CA ILE A 329 -13.94 15.81 16.84
C ILE A 329 -13.69 17.19 17.46
N ASN A 330 -12.84 17.27 18.49
CA ASN A 330 -12.49 18.55 19.11
C ASN A 330 -11.78 19.47 18.12
N PHE A 331 -10.77 18.95 17.40
CA PHE A 331 -10.09 19.69 16.33
C PHE A 331 -11.11 20.22 15.31
N SER A 332 -12.08 19.39 14.93
CA SER A 332 -13.09 19.74 13.94
C SER A 332 -13.95 20.92 14.41
N ILE A 333 -14.45 20.87 15.64
CA ILE A 333 -15.28 21.93 16.23
C ILE A 333 -14.49 23.23 16.37
N GLU A 334 -13.25 23.15 16.88
CA GLU A 334 -12.37 24.32 17.06
C GLU A 334 -12.06 25.04 15.74
N HIS A 335 -11.99 24.31 14.63
CA HIS A 335 -11.68 24.84 13.31
C HIS A 335 -12.93 25.03 12.43
N GLY A 336 -14.14 24.94 13.01
CA GLY A 336 -15.40 25.23 12.31
C GLY A 336 -15.81 24.20 11.26
N HIS A 337 -15.29 22.98 11.32
CA HIS A 337 -15.75 21.87 10.48
C HIS A 337 -17.07 21.31 11.03
N ASN A 338 -18.01 21.00 10.13
CA ASN A 338 -19.36 20.56 10.47
C ASN A 338 -19.65 19.10 10.09
N HIS A 339 -18.71 18.44 9.40
CA HIS A 339 -18.89 17.08 8.93
C HIS A 339 -17.56 16.32 8.88
N ILE A 340 -17.59 15.06 9.33
CA ILE A 340 -16.47 14.12 9.21
C ILE A 340 -16.92 12.91 8.41
N PHE A 341 -16.09 12.51 7.45
CA PHE A 341 -16.31 11.35 6.60
C PHE A 341 -15.13 10.37 6.68
N TYR A 342 -15.40 9.07 6.68
CA TYR A 342 -14.39 8.03 6.64
C TYR A 342 -14.84 6.80 5.85
N ASN A 343 -14.04 6.41 4.86
CA ASN A 343 -14.17 5.13 4.19
C ASN A 343 -13.24 4.10 4.81
N MET A 344 -13.81 3.22 5.64
CA MET A 344 -13.08 2.19 6.35
C MET A 344 -12.69 1.05 5.43
N HIS A 345 -11.43 0.64 5.55
CA HIS A 345 -10.86 -0.39 4.71
C HIS A 345 -11.42 -1.77 5.05
N VAL A 346 -11.69 -2.61 4.04
CA VAL A 346 -12.24 -3.96 4.26
C VAL A 346 -11.33 -4.83 5.14
N GLN A 347 -10.00 -4.66 5.03
CA GLN A 347 -9.03 -5.40 5.85
C GLN A 347 -9.08 -5.03 7.34
N ASP A 348 -9.72 -3.90 7.70
CA ASP A 348 -9.93 -3.52 9.11
C ASP A 348 -11.10 -4.30 9.74
N LEU A 349 -11.87 -5.01 8.91
CA LEU A 349 -13.14 -5.64 9.25
C LEU A 349 -13.14 -7.15 8.99
N VAL A 350 -11.95 -7.76 8.81
CA VAL A 350 -11.79 -9.18 8.45
C VAL A 350 -12.49 -10.09 9.48
N THR A 351 -12.18 -9.90 10.76
CA THR A 351 -12.75 -10.76 11.82
C THR A 351 -14.09 -10.22 12.31
N LYS A 352 -14.95 -11.13 12.82
CA LYS A 352 -16.22 -10.74 13.45
C LYS A 352 -16.00 -9.87 14.70
N GLU A 353 -14.94 -10.17 15.44
CA GLU A 353 -14.55 -9.40 16.64
C GLU A 353 -14.15 -7.98 16.27
N LYS A 354 -13.24 -7.78 15.31
CA LYS A 354 -12.86 -6.45 14.83
C LYS A 354 -14.05 -5.65 14.32
N ARG A 355 -14.96 -6.29 13.56
CA ARG A 355 -16.22 -5.66 13.15
C ARG A 355 -17.03 -5.17 14.35
N LYS A 356 -17.20 -6.00 15.38
CA LYS A 356 -17.93 -5.62 16.60
C LYS A 356 -17.25 -4.47 17.33
N THR A 357 -15.93 -4.53 17.52
CA THR A 357 -15.14 -3.49 18.18
C THR A 357 -15.24 -2.17 17.42
N MET A 358 -14.92 -2.15 16.12
CA MET A 358 -14.98 -0.95 15.28
C MET A 358 -16.39 -0.35 15.26
N LYS A 359 -17.43 -1.18 15.08
CA LYS A 359 -18.82 -0.72 15.13
C LYS A 359 -19.16 -0.05 16.46
N SER A 360 -18.75 -0.65 17.57
CA SER A 360 -18.98 -0.09 18.91
C SER A 360 -18.26 1.26 19.09
N VAL A 361 -16.98 1.34 18.73
CA VAL A 361 -16.16 2.55 18.87
C VAL A 361 -16.77 3.72 18.07
N PHE A 362 -17.13 3.49 16.81
CA PHE A 362 -17.67 4.53 15.95
C PHE A 362 -19.07 4.99 16.35
N ILE A 363 -19.97 4.06 16.72
CA ILE A 363 -21.31 4.42 17.21
C ILE A 363 -21.22 5.22 18.51
N GLN A 364 -20.38 4.81 19.46
CA GLN A 364 -20.17 5.55 20.72
C GLN A 364 -19.54 6.92 20.50
N SER A 365 -18.78 7.08 19.41
CA SER A 365 -18.24 8.37 18.97
C SER A 365 -19.22 9.15 18.08
N GLY A 366 -20.47 8.68 17.99
CA GLY A 366 -21.60 9.26 17.27
C GLY A 366 -21.41 9.35 15.75
N PHE A 367 -20.77 8.35 15.15
CA PHE A 367 -20.77 8.16 13.70
C PHE A 367 -21.94 7.27 13.28
N ASN A 368 -22.55 7.62 12.15
CA ASN A 368 -23.45 6.74 11.42
C ASN A 368 -22.62 5.80 10.53
N ILE A 369 -23.00 4.53 10.50
CA ILE A 369 -22.35 3.51 9.67
C ILE A 369 -23.29 3.13 8.54
N SER A 370 -22.85 3.28 7.31
CA SER A 370 -23.51 2.78 6.12
C SER A 370 -22.62 1.74 5.43
N CYS A 371 -23.25 0.71 4.86
CA CYS A 371 -22.59 -0.27 4.02
C CYS A 371 -23.08 0.00 2.59
N PRO A 372 -22.32 0.72 1.75
CA PRO A 372 -22.74 0.94 0.38
C PRO A 372 -22.94 -0.42 -0.31
N LEU A 373 -24.04 -0.56 -1.04
CA LEU A 373 -24.31 -1.73 -1.90
C LEU A 373 -23.49 -1.67 -3.21
N ASP A 374 -22.76 -0.58 -3.43
CA ASP A 374 -22.19 -0.24 -4.72
C ASP A 374 -20.87 -1.01 -4.97
N PRO A 375 -20.79 -1.89 -5.98
CA PRO A 375 -19.61 -2.70 -6.28
C PRO A 375 -18.41 -1.91 -6.79
N VAL A 376 -18.53 -0.60 -7.01
CA VAL A 376 -17.48 0.24 -7.61
C VAL A 376 -16.30 0.48 -6.64
N TYR A 377 -16.51 0.46 -5.32
CA TYR A 377 -15.45 0.69 -4.33
C TYR A 377 -14.87 -0.63 -3.80
N ILE A 378 -14.05 -1.29 -4.60
CA ILE A 378 -13.48 -2.64 -4.38
C ILE A 378 -12.51 -2.73 -3.15
N GLY A 379 -12.36 -1.67 -2.34
CA GLY A 379 -11.49 -1.64 -1.14
C GLY A 379 -12.15 -1.18 0.17
N HIS A 380 -13.39 -0.68 0.15
CA HIS A 380 -14.05 -0.11 1.34
C HIS A 380 -15.35 -0.82 1.64
N TYR A 381 -15.57 -1.14 2.92
CA TYR A 381 -16.73 -1.92 3.35
C TYR A 381 -17.73 -1.06 4.13
N TRP A 382 -17.24 -0.09 4.91
CA TRP A 382 -18.10 0.85 5.64
C TRP A 382 -17.78 2.28 5.27
N THR A 383 -18.84 3.04 5.04
CA THR A 383 -18.81 4.49 4.94
C THR A 383 -19.37 5.07 6.25
N LEU A 384 -18.53 5.81 6.95
CA LEU A 384 -18.77 6.37 8.26
C LEU A 384 -18.91 7.88 8.15
N THR A 385 -19.98 8.42 8.71
CA THR A 385 -20.26 9.87 8.65
C THR A 385 -20.66 10.40 10.01
N ARG A 386 -20.20 11.59 10.36
CA ARG A 386 -20.62 12.31 11.57
C ARG A 386 -20.90 13.76 11.22
N ASN A 387 -22.10 14.22 11.56
CA ASN A 387 -22.39 15.65 11.66
C ASN A 387 -21.95 16.13 13.04
N LEU A 388 -21.36 17.33 13.10
CA LEU A 388 -20.80 17.89 14.33
C LEU A 388 -21.71 18.93 14.98
#